data_AF-A0A0C3PKP6-F1
#
_entry.id   AF-A0A0C3PKP6-F1
#
_cell.length_a   1.000
_cell.length_b   1.000
_cell.length_c   1.000
_cell.angle_alpha   90.00
_cell.angle_beta   90.00
_cell.angle_gamma   90.00
#
_symmetry.space_group_name_H-M   'P 1'
#
loop_
_entity.id
_entity.type
_entity.pdbx_description
1 polymer ?
#
loop_
_entity_poly.entity_id
_entity_poly.type
_entity_poly.pdbx_seq_one_letter_code
_entity_poly.pdbx_strand_id
1 'polypeptide(L)'
;MYSNQWSVEDDAILIENGLQEKYDVCRWIDGNGMPCNQWVQDKDFSNHLRMHHGVGGAPSSQHRCRWEGCREREFNRDCLIRHLREQHLQWRWPCPHCSQDFTRKNTMFDHRDRNCPHRVV
;
A
#
# COMPACT_ATOMS: atom_id res chain seq x y z
N MET A 1 -3.29 -7.63 -39.32
CA MET A 1 -4.51 -7.33 -38.53
C MET A 1 -4.09 -7.47 -37.08
N TYR A 2 -3.88 -6.35 -36.39
CA TYR A 2 -3.40 -6.37 -35.00
C TYR A 2 -4.59 -6.70 -34.10
N SER A 3 -4.68 -7.95 -33.64
CA SER A 3 -5.56 -8.31 -32.54
C SER A 3 -4.95 -7.71 -31.27
N ASN A 4 -5.36 -6.50 -30.92
CA ASN A 4 -5.06 -5.91 -29.62
C ASN A 4 -5.99 -6.60 -28.61
N GLN A 5 -5.61 -7.80 -28.18
CA GLN A 5 -6.26 -8.52 -27.10
C GLN A 5 -5.86 -7.83 -25.79
N TRP A 6 -6.44 -6.66 -25.55
CA TRP A 6 -6.35 -5.97 -24.28
C TRP A 6 -6.91 -6.89 -23.20
N SER A 7 -6.05 -7.33 -22.31
CA SER A 7 -6.35 -8.31 -21.28
C SER A 7 -6.85 -7.62 -20.00
N VAL A 8 -7.57 -8.36 -19.16
CA VAL A 8 -7.96 -7.93 -17.80
C VAL A 8 -6.73 -7.62 -16.90
N GLU A 9 -5.56 -8.12 -17.30
CA GLU A 9 -4.27 -7.84 -16.67
C GLU A 9 -3.76 -6.45 -17.05
N ASP A 10 -4.03 -6.00 -18.29
CA ASP A 10 -3.70 -4.65 -18.76
C ASP A 10 -4.52 -3.57 -18.03
N ASP A 11 -5.79 -3.85 -17.71
CA ASP A 11 -6.61 -2.99 -16.85
C ASP A 11 -6.08 -2.90 -15.41
N ALA A 12 -5.62 -4.03 -14.85
CA ALA A 12 -5.01 -4.06 -13.53
C ALA A 12 -3.69 -3.27 -13.51
N ILE A 13 -2.89 -3.38 -14.56
CA ILE A 13 -1.66 -2.61 -14.77
C ILE A 13 -1.97 -1.11 -14.89
N LEU A 14 -3.05 -0.71 -15.57
CA LEU A 14 -3.44 0.70 -15.69
C LEU A 14 -3.99 1.30 -14.39
N ILE A 15 -4.73 0.53 -13.59
CA ILE A 15 -5.13 0.95 -12.23
C ILE A 15 -3.90 1.06 -11.34
N GLU A 16 -3.00 0.07 -11.40
CA GLU A 16 -1.73 0.09 -10.67
C GLU A 16 -0.88 1.30 -11.08
N ASN A 17 -0.83 1.67 -12.36
CA ASN A 17 -0.17 2.87 -12.87
C ASN A 17 -0.91 4.18 -12.53
N GLY A 18 -2.24 4.20 -12.54
CA GLY A 18 -3.05 5.38 -12.21
C GLY A 18 -3.09 5.71 -10.71
N LEU A 19 -2.87 4.72 -9.85
CA LEU A 19 -2.69 4.89 -8.41
C LEU A 19 -1.24 5.20 -8.01
N GLN A 20 -0.29 5.02 -8.93
CA GLN A 20 1.16 5.10 -8.66
C GLN A 20 1.71 6.53 -8.54
N GLU A 21 0.95 7.56 -8.92
CA GLU A 21 1.39 8.96 -8.72
C GLU A 21 0.97 9.55 -7.38
N LYS A 22 0.40 8.75 -6.47
CA LYS A 22 0.03 9.24 -5.14
C LYS A 22 1.26 9.25 -4.23
N TYR A 23 1.70 10.46 -3.88
CA TYR A 23 2.68 10.69 -2.84
C TYR A 23 1.97 10.99 -1.53
N ASP A 24 2.48 10.43 -0.45
CA ASP A 24 2.04 10.73 0.90
C ASP A 24 3.23 11.19 1.75
N VAL A 25 2.96 11.91 2.84
CA VAL A 25 3.99 12.45 3.73
C VAL A 25 4.25 11.48 4.86
N CYS A 26 5.50 11.02 5.00
CA CYS A 26 5.91 10.18 6.11
C CYS A 26 5.85 10.98 7.43
N ARG A 27 5.00 10.56 8.38
CA ARG A 27 4.91 11.15 9.73
C ARG A 27 5.52 10.23 10.80
N TRP A 28 6.52 9.43 10.42
CA TRP A 28 7.30 8.65 11.37
C TRP A 28 8.08 9.57 12.31
N ILE A 29 8.04 9.29 13.61
CA ILE A 29 8.78 10.03 14.64
C ILE A 29 10.17 9.43 14.82
N ASP A 30 11.18 10.18 14.41
CA ASP A 30 12.59 9.78 14.48
C ASP A 30 13.15 9.84 15.90
N GLY A 31 14.42 9.42 16.05
CA GLY A 31 15.11 9.41 17.35
C GLY A 31 15.18 10.79 18.03
N ASN A 32 15.12 11.86 17.25
CA ASN A 32 15.10 13.25 17.72
C ASN A 32 13.69 13.74 18.13
N GLY A 33 12.66 12.91 18.03
CA GLY A 33 11.28 13.27 18.36
C GLY A 33 10.54 14.08 17.29
N MET A 34 11.16 14.34 16.13
CA MET A 34 10.55 15.08 15.03
C MET A 34 9.97 14.13 13.98
N PRO A 35 8.89 14.54 13.29
CA PRO A 35 8.36 13.78 12.16
C PRO A 35 9.29 13.85 10.94
N CYS A 36 9.42 12.74 10.22
CA CYS A 36 10.26 12.59 9.04
C CYS A 36 9.96 13.60 7.91
N ASN A 37 8.67 13.79 7.61
CA ASN A 37 8.14 14.69 6.57
C ASN A 37 8.64 14.45 5.13
N GLN A 38 9.26 13.31 4.83
CA GLN A 38 9.62 12.95 3.46
C GLN A 38 8.42 12.45 2.66
N TRP A 39 8.39 12.78 1.38
CA TRP A 39 7.41 12.25 0.43
C TRP A 39 7.72 10.79 0.10
N VAL A 40 6.70 9.93 0.13
CA VAL A 40 6.82 8.50 -0.11
C VAL A 40 5.75 8.02 -1.10
N GLN A 41 6.10 6.99 -1.87
CA GLN A 41 5.19 6.25 -2.76
C GLN A 41 5.08 4.79 -2.31
N ASP A 42 4.01 4.09 -2.69
CA ASP A 42 3.80 2.68 -2.32
C ASP A 42 4.96 1.77 -2.70
N LYS A 43 5.45 1.91 -3.93
CA LYS A 43 6.52 1.07 -4.50
C LYS A 43 7.84 1.16 -3.73
N ASP A 44 8.17 2.34 -3.22
CA ASP A 44 9.46 2.62 -2.57
C ASP A 44 9.35 2.69 -1.03
N PHE A 45 8.15 2.62 -0.47
CA PHE A 45 7.91 2.85 0.96
C PHE A 45 8.68 1.88 1.86
N SER A 46 8.69 0.59 1.51
CA SER A 46 9.41 -0.42 2.27
C SER A 46 10.92 -0.13 2.31
N ASN A 47 11.47 0.38 1.20
CA ASN A 47 12.88 0.78 1.14
C ASN A 47 13.12 2.06 1.95
N HIS A 48 12.23 3.05 1.87
CA HIS A 48 12.29 4.26 2.67
C HIS A 48 12.33 3.94 4.18
N LEU A 49 11.42 3.08 4.68
CA LEU A 49 11.40 2.68 6.08
C LEU A 49 12.69 1.98 6.52
N ARG A 50 13.27 1.14 5.65
CA ARG A 50 14.54 0.46 5.91
C ARG A 50 15.70 1.45 6.02
N MET A 51 15.80 2.38 5.07
CA MET A 51 16.94 3.29 4.94
C MET A 51 16.89 4.45 5.95
N HIS A 52 15.70 4.97 6.26
CA HIS A 52 15.55 6.15 7.12
C HIS A 52 15.11 5.83 8.55
N HIS A 53 14.39 4.72 8.76
CA HIS A 53 13.76 4.41 10.05
C HIS A 53 14.18 3.06 10.65
N GLY A 54 15.12 2.35 10.01
CA GLY A 54 15.67 1.10 10.52
C GLY A 54 14.69 -0.07 10.54
N VAL A 55 13.59 0.00 9.78
CA VAL A 55 12.63 -1.10 9.65
C VAL A 55 13.15 -2.09 8.60
N GLY A 56 14.00 -3.03 9.03
CA GLY A 56 14.62 -4.01 8.16
C GLY A 56 14.91 -5.34 8.86
N GLY A 57 15.69 -6.21 8.21
CA GLY A 57 16.02 -7.54 8.70
C GLY A 57 15.03 -8.62 8.25
N ALA A 58 15.00 -9.74 8.98
CA ALA A 58 14.16 -10.88 8.65
C ALA A 58 12.67 -10.53 8.71
N PRO A 59 11.78 -11.26 7.99
CA PRO A 59 10.34 -11.07 8.09
C PRO A 59 9.80 -11.15 9.53
N SER A 60 10.44 -11.94 10.39
CA SER A 60 10.11 -12.10 11.81
C SER A 60 10.64 -11.00 12.73
N SER A 61 11.51 -10.11 12.24
CA SER A 61 12.05 -8.98 13.01
C SER A 61 10.90 -8.15 13.58
N GLN A 62 10.95 -7.90 14.89
CA GLN A 62 9.95 -7.11 15.59
C GLN A 62 10.28 -5.62 15.48
N HIS A 63 9.27 -4.85 15.16
CA HIS A 63 9.36 -3.41 15.04
C HIS A 63 8.14 -2.75 15.68
N ARG A 64 8.37 -1.57 16.25
CA ARG A 64 7.33 -0.71 16.81
C ARG A 64 6.91 0.34 15.81
N CYS A 65 5.61 0.54 15.66
CA CYS A 65 5.11 1.70 14.93
C CYS A 65 5.45 2.98 15.72
N ARG A 66 6.14 3.91 15.06
CA ARG A 66 6.45 5.24 15.63
C ARG A 66 5.77 6.36 14.84
N TRP A 67 4.68 6.05 14.15
CA TRP A 67 3.92 7.07 13.44
C TRP A 67 3.32 8.08 14.41
N GLU A 68 3.27 9.35 14.02
CA GLU A 68 2.67 10.44 14.79
C GLU A 68 1.24 10.06 15.26
N GLY A 69 1.06 9.99 16.58
CA GLY A 69 -0.24 9.64 17.20
C GLY A 69 -0.59 8.15 17.25
N CYS A 70 0.23 7.24 16.71
CA CYS A 70 -0.06 5.81 16.75
C CYS A 70 0.28 5.19 18.12
N ARG A 71 -0.65 4.37 18.64
CA ARG A 71 -0.53 3.72 19.97
C ARG A 71 -0.31 2.21 19.90
N GLU A 72 -0.32 1.64 18.70
CA GLU A 72 -0.04 0.23 18.42
C GLU A 72 1.46 -0.03 18.46
N ARG A 73 1.88 -1.16 19.05
CA ARG A 73 3.22 -1.20 19.67
C ARG A 73 4.18 -2.20 19.07
N GLU A 74 3.76 -3.36 18.58
CA GLU A 74 4.67 -4.34 18.01
C GLU A 74 4.07 -5.12 16.86
N PHE A 75 4.86 -5.26 15.83
CA PHE A 75 4.55 -6.02 14.63
C PHE A 75 5.82 -6.68 14.12
N ASN A 76 5.67 -7.84 13.48
CA ASN A 76 6.71 -8.31 12.58
C ASN A 76 6.84 -7.34 11.37
N ARG A 77 7.97 -7.37 10.67
CA ARG A 77 8.29 -6.42 9.58
C ARG A 77 7.16 -6.28 8.55
N ASP A 78 6.64 -7.40 8.04
CA ASP A 78 5.61 -7.38 7.00
C ASP A 78 4.26 -6.88 7.53
N CYS A 79 3.90 -7.24 8.77
CA CYS A 79 2.72 -6.73 9.44
C CYS A 79 2.81 -5.24 9.74
N LEU A 80 4.01 -4.73 10.08
CA LEU A 80 4.22 -3.30 10.29
C LEU A 80 3.99 -2.55 8.98
N ILE A 81 4.66 -2.97 7.89
CA ILE A 81 4.52 -2.31 6.59
C ILE A 81 3.03 -2.26 6.19
N ARG A 82 2.32 -3.39 6.31
CA ARG A 82 0.88 -3.42 6.05
C ARG A 82 0.09 -2.46 6.94
N HIS A 83 0.34 -2.47 8.26
CA HIS A 83 -0.30 -1.56 9.20
C HIS A 83 -0.12 -0.09 8.80
N LEU A 84 1.09 0.32 8.41
CA LEU A 84 1.38 1.69 8.00
C LEU A 84 0.62 2.07 6.72
N ARG A 85 0.60 1.17 5.71
CA ARG A 85 -0.14 1.38 4.46
C ARG A 85 -1.64 1.54 4.69
N GLU A 86 -2.22 0.70 5.55
CA GLU A 86 -3.67 0.68 5.82
C GLU A 86 -4.11 1.82 6.74
N GLN A 87 -3.38 2.09 7.83
CA GLN A 87 -3.84 2.97 8.91
C GLN A 87 -3.35 4.42 8.78
N HIS A 88 -2.23 4.65 8.10
CA HIS A 88 -1.60 5.98 8.10
C HIS A 88 -1.54 6.62 6.73
N LEU A 89 -1.31 5.81 5.69
CA LEU A 89 -1.25 6.28 4.31
C LEU A 89 -2.60 6.13 3.59
N GLN A 90 -3.46 5.28 4.12
CA GLN A 90 -4.77 4.95 3.54
C GLN A 90 -4.64 4.58 2.05
N TRP A 91 -3.61 3.81 1.72
CA TRP A 91 -3.43 3.28 0.37
C TRP A 91 -4.49 2.21 0.14
N ARG A 92 -5.45 2.55 -0.73
CA ARG A 92 -6.59 1.70 -1.09
C ARG A 92 -6.39 1.15 -2.49
N TRP A 93 -7.02 0.01 -2.73
CA TRP A 93 -7.11 -0.68 -4.01
C TRP A 93 -8.56 -0.54 -4.52
N PRO A 94 -8.88 0.46 -5.35
CA PRO A 94 -10.19 0.56 -5.99
C PRO A 94 -10.41 -0.58 -6.98
N CYS A 95 -11.65 -1.04 -7.07
CA CYS A 95 -12.09 -1.92 -8.14
C CYS A 95 -12.16 -1.15 -9.48
N PRO A 96 -11.70 -1.72 -10.61
CA PRO A 96 -11.84 -1.07 -11.92
C PRO A 96 -13.28 -0.84 -12.35
N HIS A 97 -14.18 -1.73 -11.94
CA HIS A 97 -15.52 -1.82 -12.51
C HIS A 97 -16.58 -1.19 -11.59
N CYS A 98 -16.27 -0.96 -10.32
CA CYS A 98 -17.20 -0.34 -9.37
C CYS A 98 -16.49 0.59 -8.40
N SER A 99 -17.25 1.40 -7.65
CA SER A 99 -16.70 2.39 -6.72
C SER A 99 -16.23 1.82 -5.38
N GLN A 100 -16.07 0.50 -5.24
CA GLN A 100 -15.59 -0.10 -3.99
C GLN A 100 -14.07 0.00 -3.86
N ASP A 101 -13.61 0.41 -2.69
CA ASP A 101 -12.21 0.43 -2.30
C ASP A 101 -11.89 -0.70 -1.31
N PHE A 102 -10.68 -1.24 -1.43
CA PHE A 102 -10.22 -2.32 -0.57
C PHE A 102 -8.89 -1.93 0.09
N THR A 103 -8.69 -2.37 1.32
CA THR A 103 -7.42 -2.15 2.03
C THR A 103 -6.29 -3.03 1.50
N ARG A 104 -6.60 -4.10 0.75
CA ARG A 104 -5.61 -5.07 0.24
C ARG A 104 -5.85 -5.41 -1.24
N LYS A 105 -4.73 -5.64 -1.96
CA LYS A 105 -4.74 -5.99 -3.39
C LYS A 105 -5.50 -7.30 -3.66
N ASN A 106 -5.20 -8.37 -2.93
CA ASN A 106 -5.84 -9.67 -3.13
C ASN A 106 -7.36 -9.61 -2.88
N THR A 107 -7.80 -8.87 -1.86
CA THR A 107 -9.25 -8.73 -1.59
C THR A 107 -9.95 -7.95 -2.68
N MET A 108 -9.28 -6.95 -3.28
CA MET A 108 -9.80 -6.25 -4.47
C MET A 108 -9.91 -7.20 -5.65
N PHE A 109 -8.90 -8.02 -5.93
CA PHE A 109 -8.94 -8.99 -7.02
C PHE A 109 -10.02 -10.06 -6.82
N ASP A 110 -10.10 -10.64 -5.62
CA ASP A 110 -11.16 -11.61 -5.27
C ASP A 110 -12.56 -10.99 -5.44
N HIS A 111 -12.72 -9.71 -5.08
CA HIS A 111 -13.93 -8.97 -5.36
C HIS A 111 -14.15 -8.82 -6.87
N ARG A 112 -13.18 -8.24 -7.59
CA ARG A 112 -13.25 -7.98 -9.03
C ARG A 112 -13.66 -9.21 -9.81
N ASP A 113 -13.06 -10.36 -9.50
CA ASP A 113 -13.19 -11.59 -10.29
C ASP A 113 -14.47 -12.37 -9.98
N ARG A 114 -14.96 -12.29 -8.73
CA ARG A 114 -16.05 -13.17 -8.26
C ARG A 114 -17.29 -12.44 -7.74
N ASN A 115 -17.11 -11.25 -7.15
CA ASN A 115 -18.14 -10.58 -6.38
C ASN A 115 -18.50 -9.18 -6.91
N CYS A 116 -17.85 -8.72 -7.98
CA CYS A 116 -18.11 -7.40 -8.53
C CYS A 116 -19.43 -7.39 -9.32
N PRO A 117 -20.41 -6.57 -8.92
CA PRO A 117 -21.72 -6.52 -9.59
C PRO A 117 -21.66 -5.95 -11.01
N HIS A 118 -20.57 -5.23 -11.35
CA HIS A 118 -20.37 -4.60 -12.65
C HIS A 118 -19.27 -5.30 -13.47
N ARG A 119 -18.87 -6.52 -13.10
CA ARG A 119 -17.95 -7.34 -13.89
C ARG A 119 -18.59 -7.63 -15.25
N VAL A 120 -18.06 -7.03 -16.30
CA VAL A 120 -18.47 -7.34 -17.68
C VAL A 120 -17.82 -8.69 -18.02
N VAL A 121 -18.66 -9.69 -18.30
CA VAL A 121 -18.23 -11.05 -18.70
C VAL A 121 -17.88 -11.07 -20.18
#